data_AF-A0A836P635-F1
#
_entry.id   AF-A0A836P635-F1
#
_cell.length_a   1.000
_cell.length_b   1.000
_cell.length_c   1.000
_cell.angle_alpha   90.00
_cell.angle_beta   90.00
_cell.angle_gamma   90.00
#
_symmetry.space_group_name_H-M   'P 1'
#
loop_
_entity.id
_entity.type
_entity.pdbx_description
1 polymer ?
#
loop_
_entity_poly.entity_id
_entity_poly.type
_entity_poly.pdbx_seq_one_letter_code
_entity_poly.pdbx_strand_id
1 'polypeptide(L)' 'MNDAALAPDVSAALERGLQSQSLDAAFAAPLLRYLALLVRWNKTYNLTAVRDPREMVTRHLLDSLAM' A
#
# COMPACT_ATOMS: atom_id res chain seq x y z
N MET A 1 12.09 -0.88 -13.87
CA MET A 1 12.28 0.58 -13.79
C MET A 1 11.02 1.27 -14.31
N ASN A 2 9.90 1.04 -13.63
CA ASN A 2 8.62 1.71 -13.85
C ASN A 2 7.91 1.62 -12.51
N ASP A 3 8.46 2.34 -11.54
CA ASP A 3 7.82 2.62 -10.27
C ASP A 3 6.60 3.46 -10.61
N ALA A 4 5.42 2.84 -10.61
CA ALA A 4 4.19 3.60 -10.61
C ALA A 4 4.24 4.47 -9.35
N ALA A 5 4.64 5.73 -9.51
CA ALA A 5 4.79 6.66 -8.41
C ALA A 5 3.42 6.79 -7.73
N LEU A 6 3.28 6.16 -6.57
CA LEU A 6 2.11 6.31 -5.73
C LEU A 6 2.06 7.77 -5.28
N ALA A 7 0.85 8.32 -5.21
CA ALA A 7 0.68 9.69 -4.77
C ALA A 7 1.15 9.86 -3.32
N PRO A 8 1.68 11.02 -2.92
CA PRO A 8 2.28 11.24 -1.60
C PRO A 8 1.28 11.12 -0.45
N ASP A 9 -0.03 11.25 -0.73
CA ASP A 9 -1.08 10.99 0.25
C ASP A 9 -1.21 9.51 0.61
N VAL A 10 -0.84 8.60 -0.31
CA VAL A 10 -0.83 7.14 -0.09
C VAL A 10 0.29 6.75 0.88
N SER A 11 1.49 7.28 0.69
CA SER A 11 2.61 7.06 1.63
C SER A 11 2.31 7.63 3.01
N ALA A 12 1.75 8.85 3.08
CA ALA A 12 1.34 9.44 4.34
C ALA A 12 0.23 8.63 5.05
N ALA A 13 -0.70 8.02 4.30
CA ALA A 13 -1.72 7.15 4.87
C ALA A 13 -1.12 5.88 5.47
N LEU A 14 -0.17 5.25 4.77
CA LEU A 14 0.52 4.06 5.26
C LEU A 14 1.34 4.34 6.52
N GLU A 15 2.13 5.41 6.53
CA GLU A 15 2.97 5.80 7.67
C GLU A 15 2.12 6.06 8.93
N ARG A 16 1.01 6.78 8.78
CA ARG A 16 0.05 6.96 9.90
C ARG A 16 -0.52 5.63 10.40
N GLY A 17 -0.83 4.72 9.49
CA GLY A 17 -1.30 3.38 9.83
C GLY A 17 -0.27 2.57 10.63
N LEU A 18 0.97 2.53 10.17
CA LEU A 18 2.08 1.88 10.87
C LEU A 18 2.30 2.48 12.26
N GLN A 19 2.29 3.81 12.39
CA GLN A 19 2.39 4.51 13.67
C GLN A 19 1.25 4.13 14.63
N SER A 20 0.01 4.05 14.13
CA SER A 20 -1.14 3.66 14.96
C SER A 20 -1.05 2.23 15.49
N GLN A 21 -0.36 1.35 14.78
CA GLN A 21 -0.10 -0.03 15.18
C GLN A 21 1.24 -0.18 15.94
N SER A 22 1.92 0.93 16.26
CA SER A 22 3.25 0.93 16.89
C SER A 22 4.30 0.13 16.10
N LEU A 23 4.19 0.10 14.77
CA LEU A 23 5.12 -0.56 13.87
C LEU A 23 6.19 0.42 13.34
N ASP A 24 7.36 -0.12 13.01
CA ASP A 24 8.50 0.67 12.50
C ASP A 24 8.18 1.29 11.13
N ALA A 25 8.50 2.57 10.97
CA ALA A 25 8.40 3.29 9.70
C ALA A 25 9.30 2.68 8.60
N ALA A 26 10.32 1.91 8.97
CA ALA A 26 11.15 1.15 8.03
C ALA A 26 10.33 0.20 7.14
N PHE A 27 9.15 -0.26 7.59
CA PHE A 27 8.25 -1.09 6.79
C PHE A 27 7.54 -0.32 5.67
N ALA A 28 7.48 1.01 5.72
CA ALA A 28 6.76 1.81 4.72
C ALA A 28 7.33 1.62 3.31
N ALA A 29 8.66 1.70 3.16
CA ALA A 29 9.32 1.58 1.86
C ALA A 29 9.07 0.24 1.14
N PRO A 30 9.28 -0.94 1.75
CA PRO A 30 8.99 -2.22 1.10
C PRO A 30 7.49 -2.41 0.84
N LEU A 31 6.61 -1.95 1.74
CA LEU A 31 5.16 -2.05 1.56
C LEU A 31 4.64 -1.16 0.41
N LEU A 32 5.17 0.06 0.26
CA LEU A 32 4.84 0.93 -0.88
C LEU A 32 5.31 0.33 -2.20
N ARG A 33 6.49 -0.30 -2.22
CA ARG A 33 6.98 -0.98 -3.42
C ARG A 33 6.11 -2.19 -3.78
N TYR A 34 5.67 -2.95 -2.79
CA TYR A 34 4.70 -4.03 -2.99
C TYR A 34 3.36 -3.49 -3.51
N LEU A 35 2.84 -2.41 -2.92
CA LEU A 35 1.59 -1.78 -3.36
C LEU A 35 1.68 -1.28 -4.81
N ALA A 36 2.80 -0.69 -5.22
CA ALA A 36 3.02 -0.26 -6.60
C ALA A 36 2.97 -1.45 -7.59
N LEU A 37 3.51 -2.61 -7.21
CA LEU A 37 3.38 -3.84 -8.00
C LEU A 37 1.93 -4.32 -8.06
N LEU A 38 1.23 -4.31 -6.93
CA LEU A 38 -0.17 -4.70 -6.87
C LEU A 38 -1.03 -3.80 -7.77
N VAL A 39 -0.90 -2.48 -7.67
CA VAL A 39 -1.60 -1.52 -8.53
C VAL A 39 -1.29 -1.77 -10.00
N ARG A 40 -0.02 -1.99 -10.35
CA ARG A 40 0.41 -2.24 -11.73
C ARG A 40 -0.25 -3.49 -12.29
N TRP A 41 -0.18 -4.61 -11.57
CA TRP A 41 -0.70 -5.89 -12.06
C TRP A 41 -2.22 -6.00 -11.94
N ASN A 42 -2.84 -5.25 -11.03
CA ASN A 42 -4.30 -5.19 -10.93
C ASN A 42 -4.94 -4.61 -12.21
N LYS A 43 -4.25 -3.71 -12.92
CA LYS A 43 -4.71 -3.19 -14.22
C LYS A 43 -4.79 -4.26 -15.31
N THR A 44 -3.89 -5.24 -15.29
CA THR A 44 -3.82 -6.30 -16.30
C THR A 44 -4.67 -7.51 -15.93
N TYR A 45 -4.67 -7.88 -14.65
CA TYR A 45 -5.19 -9.18 -14.20
C TYR A 45 -6.36 -9.11 -13.22
N ASN A 46 -6.83 -7.92 -12.82
CA ASN A 46 -7.93 -7.75 -11.85
C ASN A 46 -7.72 -8.58 -10.56
N LEU A 47 -6.51 -8.54 -9.99
CA LEU A 47 -6.12 -9.26 -8.77
C LEU A 47 -7.01 -8.94 -7.55
N THR A 48 -7.60 -7.75 -7.51
CA THR A 48 -8.47 -7.28 -6.42
C THR A 48 -9.56 -6.37 -6.99
N ALA A 49 -10.75 -6.42 -6.38
CA ALA A 49 -11.85 -5.52 -6.72
C ALA A 49 -11.56 -4.05 -6.34
N VAL A 50 -10.72 -3.82 -5.34
CA VAL A 50 -10.27 -2.47 -4.94
C VAL A 50 -9.31 -1.93 -6.00
N ARG A 51 -9.51 -0.68 -6.43
CA ARG A 51 -8.69 -0.02 -7.47
C ARG A 51 -7.98 1.24 -6.98
N ASP A 52 -8.52 1.89 -5.95
CA ASP A 52 -7.90 3.07 -5.34
C ASP A 52 -6.69 2.65 -4.49
N PRO A 53 -5.46 3.10 -4.81
CA PRO A 53 -4.28 2.79 -4.01
C PRO A 53 -4.41 3.19 -2.53
N ARG A 54 -5.16 4.25 -2.23
CA ARG A 54 -5.40 4.67 -0.83
C ARG A 54 -6.26 3.66 -0.08
N GLU A 55 -7.29 3.12 -0.72
CA GLU A 55 -8.13 2.07 -0.14
C GLU A 55 -7.35 0.76 -0.01
N MET A 56 -6.47 0.45 -0.98
CA MET A 56 -5.59 -0.73 -0.92
C MET A 56 -4.63 -0.70 0.27
N VAL A 57 -4.14 0.48 0.70
CA VAL A 57 -3.30 0.60 1.91
C VAL A 57 -4.05 0.04 3.12
N THR A 58 -5.28 0.49 3.35
CA THR A 58 -6.05 0.04 4.51
C THR A 58 -6.45 -1.43 4.36
N ARG A 59 -7.03 -1.82 3.22
CA ARG A 59 -7.66 -3.14 3.06
C ARG A 59 -6.71 -4.29 2.78
N HIS A 60 -5.54 -4.04 2.20
CA HIS A 60 -4.58 -5.10 1.85
C HIS A 60 -3.31 -5.06 2.69
N LEU A 61 -2.85 -3.87 3.11
CA LEU A 61 -1.62 -3.77 3.91
C LEU A 61 -1.93 -3.72 5.40
N LEU A 62 -2.63 -2.69 5.87
CA LEU A 62 -2.84 -2.44 7.29
C LEU A 62 -3.74 -3.48 7.96
N ASP A 63 -4.78 -3.94 7.27
CA ASP A 63 -5.67 -5.01 7.74
C ASP A 63 -4.90 -6.33 7.91
N SER A 64 -4.07 -6.70 6.92
CA SER A 64 -3.23 -7.90 6.98
C SER A 64 -2.17 -7.84 8.10
N LEU A 65 -1.68 -6.65 8.47
CA LEU A 65 -0.72 -6.46 9.55
C LEU A 65 -1.36 -6.47 10.95
N ALA A 66 -2.67 -6.22 11.03
CA ALA A 66 -3.40 -6.19 12.29
C ALA A 66 -3.93 -7.57 12.72
N MET A 67 -3.69 -8.61 11.91
CA MET A 67 -4.20 -9.97 12.10
C MET A 67 -3.25 -10.86 12.92
#